data_AF-A0A484IDQ2-F1
#
_entry.id   AF-A0A484IDQ2-F1
#
_cell.length_a   1.000
_cell.length_b   1.000
_cell.length_c   1.000
_cell.angle_alpha   90.00
_cell.angle_beta   90.00
_cell.angle_gamma   90.00
#
_symmetry.space_group_name_H-M   'P 1'
#
loop_
_entity.id
_entity.type
_entity.pdbx_description
1 polymer ?
#
loop_
_entity_poly.entity_id
_entity_poly.type
_entity_poly.pdbx_seq_one_letter_code
_entity_poly.pdbx_strand_id
1 'polypeptide(L)'
;MEFNAKLFAIAIAVTSIALAPSLIIYQPVDAAKHCTDYSGKSNAWIDGCKQGWWDHDHCYQYSPGTGQYASGYKVGWSKGSC
;
A
#
# COMPACT_ATOMS: atom_id res chain seq x y z
N MET A 1 -24.36 -42.89 -15.17
CA MET A 1 -24.98 -41.82 -14.37
C MET A 1 -24.00 -40.66 -14.31
N GLU A 2 -24.09 -39.82 -15.33
CA GLU A 2 -23.38 -38.55 -15.44
C GLU A 2 -24.12 -37.49 -14.62
N PHE A 3 -23.78 -37.32 -13.35
CA PHE A 3 -24.02 -36.06 -12.64
C PHE A 3 -22.86 -35.85 -11.65
N ASN A 4 -21.67 -35.86 -12.24
CA ASN A 4 -20.41 -35.54 -11.63
C ASN A 4 -20.38 -34.09 -11.13
N ALA A 5 -19.76 -33.90 -9.97
CA ALA A 5 -18.90 -32.75 -9.66
C ALA A 5 -19.52 -31.35 -9.47
N LYS A 6 -20.84 -31.14 -9.58
CA LYS A 6 -21.42 -29.79 -9.42
C LYS A 6 -21.81 -29.42 -7.99
N LEU A 7 -21.88 -30.36 -7.04
CA LEU A 7 -22.27 -30.06 -5.66
C LEU A 7 -21.11 -29.62 -4.73
N PHE A 8 -19.86 -29.64 -5.18
CA PHE A 8 -18.71 -29.18 -4.38
C PHE A 8 -18.29 -27.72 -4.66
N ALA A 9 -19.04 -26.97 -5.48
CA ALA A 9 -18.70 -25.60 -5.86
C ALA A 9 -19.27 -24.52 -4.91
N ILE A 10 -19.97 -24.89 -3.83
CA ILE A 10 -20.60 -23.94 -2.89
C ILE A 10 -19.94 -24.03 -1.49
N ALA A 11 -18.65 -24.35 -1.43
CA ALA A 11 -17.91 -24.48 -0.16
C ALA A 11 -16.70 -23.52 -0.03
N ILE A 12 -16.40 -22.67 -1.01
CA ILE A 12 -15.18 -21.84 -1.02
C ILE A 12 -15.46 -20.40 -1.50
N ALA A 13 -16.55 -19.79 -1.04
CA ALA A 13 -16.86 -18.38 -1.32
C ALA A 13 -17.00 -17.53 -0.05
N VAL A 14 -16.56 -18.04 1.10
CA VAL A 14 -16.38 -17.25 2.33
C VAL A 14 -14.95 -17.43 2.81
N THR A 15 -14.01 -17.18 1.90
CA THR A 15 -12.59 -17.06 2.21
C THR A 15 -12.40 -15.87 3.15
N SER A 16 -12.12 -16.19 4.42
CA SER A 16 -11.02 -15.56 5.15
C SER A 16 -11.04 -14.03 5.32
N ILE A 17 -12.19 -13.40 5.55
CA ILE A 17 -12.20 -11.99 6.03
C ILE A 17 -11.69 -11.91 7.50
N ALA A 18 -11.45 -13.05 8.15
CA ALA A 18 -11.00 -13.11 9.54
C ALA A 18 -9.48 -12.91 9.76
N LEU A 19 -8.63 -12.84 8.71
CA LEU A 19 -7.17 -12.70 8.89
C LEU A 19 -6.51 -11.86 7.78
N ALA A 20 -6.93 -10.60 7.62
CA ALA A 20 -6.00 -9.59 7.11
C ALA A 20 -6.40 -8.17 7.56
N PRO A 21 -6.18 -7.81 8.84
CA PRO A 21 -5.82 -6.42 9.14
C PRO A 21 -4.49 -6.02 8.48
N SER A 22 -3.74 -6.95 7.89
CA SER A 22 -2.43 -6.75 7.25
C SER A 22 -2.47 -6.34 5.77
N LEU A 23 -3.64 -6.21 5.14
CA LEU A 23 -3.78 -5.69 3.76
C LEU A 23 -4.57 -4.38 3.68
N ILE A 24 -5.15 -3.94 4.79
CA ILE A 24 -5.60 -2.56 4.93
C ILE A 24 -4.35 -1.78 5.28
N ILE A 25 -3.71 -1.27 4.23
CA ILE A 25 -2.73 -0.20 4.38
C ILE A 25 -3.44 0.88 5.19
N TYR A 26 -3.15 0.96 6.48
CA TYR A 26 -3.55 2.05 7.35
C TYR A 26 -2.74 3.26 6.90
N GLN A 27 -3.12 3.79 5.75
CA GLN A 27 -2.75 5.13 5.36
C GLN A 27 -3.67 6.01 6.20
N PRO A 28 -3.16 6.84 7.12
CA PRO A 28 -3.97 7.94 7.62
C PRO A 28 -4.56 8.63 6.39
N VAL A 29 -5.83 9.04 6.46
CA VAL A 29 -6.56 9.62 5.31
C VAL A 29 -5.77 10.77 4.66
N ASP A 30 -4.87 11.39 5.44
CA ASP A 30 -3.78 12.25 5.01
C ASP A 30 -2.81 11.57 4.02
N ALA A 31 -2.13 10.47 4.38
CA ALA A 31 -1.23 9.68 3.51
C ALA A 31 -1.84 9.26 2.15
N ALA A 32 -3.15 9.02 2.10
CA ALA A 32 -3.85 8.68 0.87
C ALA A 32 -4.02 9.87 -0.10
N LYS A 33 -4.01 11.11 0.40
CA LYS A 33 -4.10 12.33 -0.42
C LYS A 33 -2.77 12.81 -0.97
N HIS A 34 -1.65 12.41 -0.39
CA HIS A 34 -0.37 12.94 -0.81
C HIS A 34 0.27 12.02 -1.83
N CYS A 35 1.04 12.64 -2.72
CA CYS A 35 1.77 11.98 -3.81
C CYS A 35 0.89 11.47 -4.97
N THR A 36 -0.44 11.49 -4.86
CA THR A 36 -1.37 11.10 -5.94
C THR A 36 -1.51 12.15 -7.05
N ASP A 37 -1.21 13.41 -6.74
CA ASP A 37 -1.32 14.53 -7.70
C ASP A 37 -0.17 14.56 -8.72
N TYR A 38 0.85 13.73 -8.55
CA TYR A 38 2.01 13.69 -9.43
C TYR A 38 1.71 12.86 -10.68
N SER A 39 1.24 13.55 -11.73
CA SER A 39 1.05 12.95 -13.05
C SER A 39 2.37 12.45 -13.66
N GLY A 40 2.33 11.28 -14.30
CA GLY A 40 3.49 10.72 -15.02
C GLY A 40 4.53 10.03 -14.12
N LYS A 41 4.22 9.82 -12.83
CA LYS A 41 5.05 9.01 -11.94
C LYS A 41 4.63 7.55 -12.00
N SER A 42 5.61 6.66 -11.82
CA SER A 42 5.34 5.23 -11.70
C SER A 42 4.72 4.90 -10.35
N ASN A 43 4.01 3.78 -10.28
CA ASN A 43 3.45 3.29 -9.01
C ASN A 43 4.53 3.14 -7.94
N ALA A 44 5.71 2.62 -8.29
CA ALA A 44 6.84 2.50 -7.38
C ALA A 44 7.28 3.86 -6.78
N TRP A 45 7.25 4.92 -7.58
CA TRP A 45 7.54 6.27 -7.09
C TRP A 45 6.45 6.76 -6.13
N ILE A 46 5.18 6.55 -6.48
CA ILE A 46 4.03 6.96 -5.65
C ILE A 46 4.07 6.22 -4.30
N ASP A 47 4.33 4.91 -4.32
CA ASP A 47 4.44 4.08 -3.11
C ASP A 47 5.60 4.53 -2.23
N GLY A 48 6.77 4.83 -2.83
CA GLY A 48 7.90 5.41 -2.11
C GLY A 48 7.51 6.72 -1.43
N CYS A 49 6.88 7.64 -2.17
CA CYS A 49 6.47 8.94 -1.66
C CYS A 49 5.47 8.84 -0.50
N LYS A 50 4.51 7.92 -0.59
CA LYS A 50 3.59 7.64 0.51
C LYS A 50 4.31 7.10 1.74
N GLN A 51 5.23 6.15 1.56
CA GLN A 51 5.98 5.56 2.67
C GLN A 51 6.88 6.60 3.34
N GLY A 52 7.65 7.36 2.56
CA GLY A 52 8.60 8.33 3.11
C GLY A 52 7.91 9.42 3.92
N TRP A 53 6.70 9.82 3.52
CA TRP A 53 5.92 10.74 4.33
C TRP A 53 5.46 10.08 5.64
N TRP A 54 4.84 8.90 5.54
CA TRP A 54 4.35 8.19 6.72
C TRP A 54 5.47 7.92 7.73
N ASP A 55 6.65 7.49 7.28
CA ASP A 55 7.81 7.25 8.15
C ASP A 55 8.24 8.53 8.88
N HIS A 56 8.28 9.68 8.20
CA HIS A 56 8.69 10.93 8.83
C HIS A 56 7.66 11.42 9.85
N ASP A 57 6.36 11.31 9.54
CA ASP A 57 5.28 11.64 10.49
C ASP A 57 5.28 10.73 11.74
N HIS A 58 5.82 9.50 11.62
CA HIS A 58 5.97 8.57 12.73
C HIS A 58 7.34 8.68 13.42
N CYS A 59 8.15 9.70 13.09
CA CYS A 59 9.50 9.89 13.62
C CYS A 59 10.43 8.69 13.40
N TYR A 60 10.21 7.92 12.34
CA TYR A 60 11.09 6.81 11.99
C TYR A 60 12.39 7.33 11.40
N GLN A 61 13.32 6.43 11.05
CA GLN A 61 14.59 6.80 10.45
C GLN A 61 14.47 6.84 8.92
N TYR A 62 15.19 7.77 8.30
CA TYR A 62 15.20 7.94 6.85
C TYR A 62 15.84 6.72 6.16
N SER A 63 15.03 5.93 5.44
CA SER A 63 15.50 4.73 4.72
C SER A 63 14.83 4.58 3.35
N PRO A 64 15.28 5.33 2.32
CA PRO A 64 14.58 5.43 1.05
C PRO A 64 14.73 4.22 0.10
N GLY A 65 15.58 3.23 0.39
CA GLY A 65 15.88 2.15 -0.56
C GLY A 65 16.58 2.67 -1.84
N THR A 66 16.22 2.14 -3.02
CA THR A 66 16.84 2.51 -4.31
C THR A 66 15.83 2.78 -5.44
N GLY A 67 16.32 3.31 -6.57
CA GLY A 67 15.53 3.48 -7.80
C GLY A 67 14.41 4.53 -7.71
N GLN A 68 13.34 4.29 -8.48
CA GLN A 68 12.18 5.21 -8.52
C GLN A 68 11.48 5.32 -7.16
N TYR A 69 11.47 4.23 -6.40
CA TYR A 69 10.95 4.21 -5.03
C TYR A 69 11.69 5.20 -4.13
N ALA A 70 13.03 5.16 -4.10
CA ALA A 70 13.84 6.08 -3.32
C ALA A 70 13.62 7.55 -3.69
N SER A 71 13.49 7.83 -4.98
CA SER A 71 13.22 9.19 -5.45
C SER A 71 11.83 9.68 -5.03
N GLY A 72 10.84 8.80 -4.94
CA GLY A 72 9.53 9.10 -4.37
C GLY A 72 9.61 9.31 -2.86
N TYR A 73 10.22 8.37 -2.15
CA TYR A 73 10.40 8.38 -0.71
C TYR A 73 11.00 9.68 -0.20
N LYS A 74 12.05 10.18 -0.86
CA LYS A 74 12.66 11.47 -0.50
C LYS A 74 11.67 12.63 -0.56
N VAL A 75 10.78 12.65 -1.56
CA VAL A 75 9.76 13.70 -1.70
C VAL A 75 8.70 13.55 -0.62
N GLY A 76 8.25 12.33 -0.35
CA GLY A 76 7.37 12.02 0.77
C GLY A 76 7.93 12.52 2.09
N TRP A 77 9.16 12.14 2.40
CA TRP A 77 9.87 12.52 3.62
C TRP A 77 9.90 14.03 3.80
N SER A 78 10.21 14.78 2.75
CA SER A 78 10.26 16.26 2.83
C SER A 78 8.92 16.93 3.15
N LYS A 79 7.81 16.20 3.03
CA LYS A 79 6.45 16.68 3.35
C LYS A 79 5.99 16.27 4.73
N GLY A 80 6.59 15.25 5.32
CA GLY A 80 6.30 14.85 6.68
C GLY A 80 6.93 15.75 7.72
N SER A 81 6.50 15.56 8.97
CA SER A 81 7.07 16.26 10.10
C SER A 81 7.17 15.37 11.32
N CYS A 82 8.39 15.29 11.83
CA CYS A 82 8.77 15.07 13.21
C CYS A 82 9.79 16.17 13.56
#